data_AF-A0A3D2TLY1-F1
#
_entry.id   AF-A0A3D2TLY1-F1
#
_cell.length_a   1.000
_cell.length_b   1.000
_cell.length_c   1.000
_cell.angle_alpha   90.00
_cell.angle_beta   90.00
_cell.angle_gamma   90.00
#
_symmetry.space_group_name_H-M   'P 1'
#
loop_
_entity.id
_entity.type
_entity.pdbx_description
1 polymer ?
#
loop_
_entity_poly.entity_id
_entity_poly.type
_entity_poly.pdbx_seq_one_letter_code
_entity_poly.pdbx_strand_id
1 'polypeptide(L)'
;MIILPASAARLWTNRLYVMLLLAGAIGMAAGLLGTNLGKGYPAGAVIVLTASGFFLISLLVAPGRGILMRLFAEYQLRKRIAREHLLRSLYELSESNLPERIWLPIQKLHEYRYWRSLTKLIAKAKESEFVEITKNTIRLTPIGLQRSAELTKAHRLWEMYLVQHAGIASDHVDRDADDVEHLLSASLLLELEQQLASEGRLPKL
;
A
#
# COMPACT_ATOMS: atom_id res chain seq x y z
N MET A 1 11.82 17.40 32.29
CA MET A 1 11.12 16.38 31.47
C MET A 1 11.96 16.05 30.25
N ILE A 2 12.83 15.04 30.32
CA ILE A 2 13.78 14.73 29.22
C ILE A 2 13.18 13.72 28.22
N ILE A 3 12.25 12.87 28.67
CA ILE A 3 11.81 11.68 27.92
C ILE A 3 10.73 11.99 26.87
N LEU A 4 9.70 12.78 27.22
CA LEU A 4 8.57 13.12 26.35
C LEU A 4 8.96 13.90 25.07
N PRO A 5 9.71 15.02 25.15
CA PRO A 5 10.09 15.76 23.95
C PRO A 5 11.05 14.97 23.05
N ALA A 6 11.96 14.17 23.62
CA ALA A 6 12.84 13.28 22.87
C ALA A 6 12.05 12.18 22.12
N SER A 7 11.03 11.61 22.77
CA SER A 7 10.16 10.60 22.16
C SER A 7 9.27 11.20 21.06
N ALA A 8 8.74 12.42 21.26
CA ALA A 8 7.99 13.14 20.23
C ALA A 8 8.85 13.45 19.00
N ALA A 9 10.08 13.92 19.20
CA ALA A 9 10.98 14.28 18.11
C ALA A 9 11.45 13.06 17.31
N ARG A 10 11.67 11.91 17.98
CA ARG A 10 12.03 10.65 17.31
C ARG A 10 10.94 10.17 16.35
N LEU A 11 9.67 10.49 16.58
CA LEU A 11 8.60 10.09 15.67
C LEU A 11 8.71 10.78 14.29
N TRP A 12 9.33 11.95 14.23
CA TRP A 12 9.45 12.75 13.00
C TRP A 12 10.75 12.52 12.22
N THR A 13 11.79 12.01 12.87
CA THR A 13 13.12 11.90 12.25
C THR A 13 13.96 10.78 12.84
N ASN A 14 14.80 10.18 12.00
CA ASN A 14 15.88 9.26 12.41
C ASN A 14 17.23 9.96 12.54
N ARG A 15 17.31 11.25 12.24
CA ARG A 15 18.57 12.01 12.33
C ARG A 15 18.73 12.62 13.72
N LEU A 16 19.77 12.19 14.44
CA LEU A 16 20.07 12.59 15.82
C LEU A 16 20.04 14.12 16.04
N TYR A 17 20.62 14.90 15.12
CA TYR A 17 20.66 16.35 15.23
C TYR A 17 19.28 17.00 15.11
N VAL A 18 18.42 16.52 14.19
CA VAL A 18 17.05 17.03 14.01
C VAL A 18 16.20 16.66 15.23
N MET A 19 16.40 15.46 15.77
CA MET A 19 15.70 15.01 16.97
C MET A 19 16.02 15.90 18.18
N LEU A 20 17.29 16.28 18.35
CA LEU A 20 17.72 17.13 19.45
C LEU A 20 17.08 18.53 19.37
N LEU A 21 17.08 19.14 18.17
CA LEU A 21 16.49 20.46 17.94
C LEU A 21 14.96 20.47 18.16
N LEU A 22 14.25 19.45 17.63
CA LEU A 22 12.81 19.31 17.83
C LEU A 22 12.46 19.07 19.30
N ALA A 23 13.22 18.23 20.00
CA ALA A 23 13.01 17.97 21.42
C ALA A 23 13.22 19.25 22.25
N GLY A 24 14.27 20.02 21.95
CA GLY A 24 14.52 21.32 22.57
C GLY A 24 13.39 22.32 22.33
N ALA A 25 12.93 22.44 21.08
CA ALA A 25 11.82 23.33 20.72
C ALA A 25 10.50 22.95 21.40
N ILE A 26 10.15 21.66 21.42
CA ILE A 26 8.93 21.16 22.08
C ILE A 26 9.01 21.37 23.59
N GLY A 27 10.17 21.08 24.21
CA GLY A 27 10.38 21.30 25.65
C GLY A 27 10.26 22.77 26.04
N MET A 28 10.85 23.67 25.24
CA MET A 28 10.75 25.11 25.42
C MET A 28 9.30 25.61 25.27
N ALA A 29 8.60 25.17 24.23
CA ALA A 29 7.19 25.54 24.01
C ALA A 29 6.28 25.02 25.13
N ALA A 30 6.47 23.78 25.58
CA ALA A 30 5.71 23.19 26.68
C ALA A 30 5.94 23.93 28.01
N GLY A 31 7.17 24.39 28.26
CA GLY A 31 7.51 25.24 29.40
C GLY A 31 6.77 26.57 29.35
N LEU A 32 6.94 27.34 28.27
CA LEU A 32 6.34 28.67 28.11
C LEU A 32 4.80 28.64 28.11
N LEU A 33 4.20 27.66 27.43
CA LEU A 33 2.75 27.52 27.37
C LEU A 33 2.19 26.95 28.68
N GLY A 34 2.87 25.97 29.27
CA GLY A 34 2.47 25.35 30.54
C GLY A 34 2.43 26.36 31.69
N THR A 35 3.42 27.25 31.79
CA THR A 35 3.44 28.29 32.82
C THR A 35 2.39 29.39 32.59
N ASN A 36 2.10 29.72 31.33
CA ASN A 36 1.10 30.75 31.01
C ASN A 36 -0.35 30.26 31.20
N LEU A 37 -0.63 29.00 30.85
CA LEU A 37 -1.96 28.39 30.99
C LEU A 37 -2.24 27.94 32.44
N GLY A 38 -1.20 27.65 33.23
CA GLY A 38 -1.30 27.11 34.58
C GLY A 38 -1.40 28.13 35.71
N LYS A 39 -1.80 29.38 35.45
CA LYS A 39 -1.94 30.40 36.51
C LYS A 39 -2.91 29.91 37.59
N GLY A 40 -2.39 29.63 38.79
CA GLY A 40 -3.15 29.10 39.93
C GLY A 40 -3.00 27.59 40.19
N TYR A 41 -2.24 26.86 39.36
CA TYR A 41 -1.97 25.43 39.52
C TYR A 41 -0.46 25.14 39.69
N PRO A 42 -0.06 23.97 40.26
CA PRO A 42 1.35 23.60 40.36
C PRO A 42 2.01 23.54 38.98
N ALA A 43 2.98 24.43 38.74
CA ALA A 43 3.60 24.62 37.42
C ALA A 43 4.14 23.31 36.82
N GLY A 44 4.71 22.43 37.64
CA GLY A 44 5.22 21.14 37.20
C GLY A 44 4.16 20.25 36.56
N ALA A 45 2.95 20.17 37.15
CA ALA A 45 1.88 19.33 36.62
C ALA A 45 1.33 19.85 35.29
N VAL A 46 1.19 21.18 35.17
CA VAL A 46 0.67 21.80 33.94
C VAL A 46 1.66 21.67 32.78
N ILE A 47 2.97 21.80 33.04
CA ILE A 47 4.02 21.60 32.03
C ILE A 47 4.02 20.15 31.50
N VAL A 48 3.80 19.16 32.36
CA VAL A 48 3.71 17.75 31.92
C VAL A 48 2.48 17.52 31.06
N LEU A 49 1.34 18.13 31.43
CA LEU A 49 0.09 18.00 30.67
C LEU A 49 0.19 18.65 29.28
N THR A 50 0.77 19.85 29.17
CA THR A 50 1.00 20.51 27.88
C THR A 50 2.00 19.73 27.02
N ALA A 51 3.11 19.26 27.60
CA ALA A 51 4.08 18.41 26.90
C ALA A 51 3.44 17.10 26.41
N SER A 52 2.55 16.50 27.20
CA SER A 52 1.81 15.29 26.82
C SER A 52 0.84 15.55 25.67
N GLY A 53 0.18 16.72 25.65
CA GLY A 53 -0.65 17.14 24.52
C GLY A 53 0.16 17.28 23.22
N PHE A 54 1.32 17.95 23.27
CA PHE A 54 2.23 18.02 22.13
C PHE A 54 2.73 16.66 21.68
N PHE A 55 3.06 15.77 22.63
CA PHE A 55 3.45 14.40 22.34
C PHE A 55 2.33 13.62 21.64
N LEU A 56 1.07 13.74 22.10
CA LEU A 56 -0.07 13.07 21.48
C LEU A 56 -0.33 13.58 20.05
N ILE A 57 -0.29 14.89 19.83
CA ILE A 57 -0.42 15.47 18.48
C ILE A 57 0.70 14.97 17.58
N SER A 58 1.94 14.97 18.10
CA SER A 58 3.10 14.43 17.39
C SER A 58 2.90 12.96 17.02
N LEU A 59 2.39 12.14 17.95
CA LEU A 59 2.12 10.72 17.75
C LEU A 59 0.98 10.44 16.76
N LEU A 60 0.00 11.34 16.65
CA LEU A 60 -1.05 11.20 15.64
C LEU A 60 -0.56 11.59 14.24
N VAL A 61 0.21 12.67 14.11
CA VAL A 61 0.49 13.33 12.82
C VAL A 61 1.87 13.00 12.23
N ALA A 62 2.83 12.50 13.01
CA ALA A 62 4.22 12.33 12.55
C ALA A 62 4.35 11.56 11.22
N PRO A 63 5.06 12.10 10.21
CA PRO A 63 5.27 11.44 8.94
C PRO A 63 6.16 10.20 9.12
N GLY A 64 5.66 9.03 8.71
CA GLY A 64 6.37 7.74 8.75
C GLY A 64 6.19 6.90 10.01
N ARG A 65 5.77 7.49 11.14
CA ARG A 65 5.50 6.75 12.41
C ARG A 65 4.18 7.13 13.08
N GLY A 66 3.52 8.18 12.63
CA GLY A 66 2.24 8.61 13.12
C GLY A 66 1.15 7.62 12.74
N ILE A 67 0.23 7.38 13.67
CA ILE A 67 -0.84 6.38 13.49
C ILE A 67 -1.72 6.76 12.28
N LEU A 68 -2.05 8.05 12.11
CA LEU A 68 -2.91 8.50 11.02
C LEU A 68 -2.25 8.30 9.65
N MET A 69 -0.97 8.63 9.52
CA MET A 69 -0.24 8.47 8.26
C MET A 69 -0.10 6.99 7.88
N ARG A 70 0.13 6.12 8.86
CA ARG A 70 0.16 4.67 8.64
C ARG A 70 -1.19 4.13 8.20
N LEU A 71 -2.27 4.50 8.88
CA LEU A 71 -3.62 4.09 8.50
C LEU A 71 -4.00 4.59 7.10
N PHE A 72 -3.60 5.81 6.75
CA PHE A 72 -3.81 6.35 5.41
C PHE A 72 -3.01 5.59 4.35
N ALA A 73 -1.73 5.31 4.59
CA ALA A 73 -0.89 4.54 3.69
C ALA A 73 -1.45 3.12 3.49
N GLU A 74 -1.83 2.42 4.56
CA GLU A 74 -2.48 1.11 4.51
C GLU A 74 -3.79 1.16 3.73
N TYR A 75 -4.60 2.21 3.92
CA TYR A 75 -5.84 2.38 3.20
C TYR A 75 -5.62 2.58 1.69
N GLN A 76 -4.62 3.38 1.30
CA GLN A 76 -4.27 3.60 -0.10
C GLN A 76 -3.68 2.33 -0.74
N LEU A 77 -2.84 1.58 0.00
CA LEU A 77 -2.33 0.29 -0.43
C LEU A 77 -3.47 -0.71 -0.67
N ARG A 78 -4.39 -0.86 0.30
CA ARG A 78 -5.55 -1.74 0.18
C ARG A 78 -6.42 -1.39 -1.04
N LYS A 79 -6.58 -0.10 -1.35
CA LYS A 79 -7.29 0.35 -2.57
C LYS A 79 -6.56 -0.06 -3.84
N ARG A 80 -5.24 0.13 -3.90
CA ARG A 80 -4.42 -0.26 -5.06
C ARG A 80 -4.53 -1.76 -5.31
N ILE A 81 -4.31 -2.57 -4.27
CA ILE A 81 -4.42 -4.03 -4.33
C ILE A 81 -5.81 -4.47 -4.79
N ALA A 82 -6.87 -3.88 -4.24
CA ALA A 82 -8.24 -4.22 -4.63
C ALA A 82 -8.53 -3.91 -6.11
N ARG A 83 -7.97 -2.82 -6.66
CA ARG A 83 -8.08 -2.49 -8.08
C ARG A 83 -7.31 -3.49 -8.95
N GLU A 84 -6.09 -3.84 -8.57
CA GLU A 84 -5.27 -4.81 -9.31
C GLU A 84 -5.94 -6.20 -9.32
N HIS A 85 -6.50 -6.64 -8.19
CA HIS A 85 -7.29 -7.86 -8.13
C HIS A 85 -8.53 -7.82 -9.03
N LEU A 86 -9.23 -6.69 -9.14
CA LEU A 86 -10.38 -6.55 -10.03
C LEU A 86 -9.98 -6.76 -11.49
N LEU A 87 -8.93 -6.06 -11.95
CA LEU A 87 -8.45 -6.17 -13.32
C LEU A 87 -7.97 -7.59 -13.63
N ARG A 88 -7.21 -8.20 -12.71
CA ARG A 88 -6.74 -9.57 -12.87
C ARG A 88 -7.89 -10.58 -12.91
N SER A 89 -8.87 -10.46 -12.01
CA SER A 89 -10.03 -11.36 -12.00
C SER A 89 -10.83 -11.26 -13.30
N LEU A 90 -11.00 -10.05 -13.84
CA LEU A 90 -11.62 -9.85 -15.15
C LEU A 90 -10.82 -10.51 -16.27
N TYR A 91 -9.49 -10.38 -16.24
CA TYR A 91 -8.60 -11.00 -17.22
C TYR A 91 -8.71 -12.52 -17.17
N GLU A 92 -8.50 -13.13 -16.01
CA GLU A 92 -8.54 -14.59 -15.82
C GLU A 92 -9.90 -15.19 -16.21
N LEU A 93 -11.00 -14.49 -15.95
CA LEU A 93 -12.34 -14.91 -16.37
C LEU A 93 -12.61 -14.75 -17.89
N SER A 94 -11.80 -13.95 -18.59
CA SER A 94 -11.94 -13.68 -20.02
C SER A 94 -10.86 -14.34 -20.89
N GLU A 95 -9.76 -14.79 -20.29
CA GLU A 95 -8.55 -15.25 -20.97
C GLU A 95 -8.80 -16.42 -21.93
N SER A 96 -9.73 -17.32 -21.59
CA SER A 96 -10.12 -18.43 -22.46
C SER A 96 -10.76 -18.00 -23.78
N ASN A 97 -11.32 -16.79 -23.81
CA ASN A 97 -12.11 -16.28 -24.94
C ASN A 97 -11.35 -15.26 -25.79
N LEU A 98 -10.12 -14.93 -25.40
CA LEU A 98 -9.27 -14.03 -26.18
C LEU A 98 -8.97 -14.63 -27.56
N PRO A 99 -8.93 -13.78 -28.62
CA PRO A 99 -8.85 -12.31 -28.59
C PRO A 99 -10.21 -11.58 -28.46
N GLU A 100 -11.33 -12.30 -28.38
CA GLU A 100 -12.64 -11.68 -28.30
C GLU A 100 -12.91 -11.09 -26.90
N ARG A 101 -13.16 -9.78 -26.83
CA ARG A 101 -13.50 -9.09 -25.58
C ARG A 101 -14.99 -9.28 -25.28
N ILE A 102 -15.27 -10.25 -24.42
CA ILE A 102 -16.64 -10.61 -24.03
C ILE A 102 -17.19 -9.75 -22.89
N TRP A 103 -18.52 -9.66 -22.83
CA TRP A 103 -19.24 -9.11 -21.68
C TRP A 103 -19.41 -10.18 -20.60
N LEU A 104 -18.90 -9.92 -19.40
CA LEU A 104 -19.01 -10.80 -18.25
C LEU A 104 -20.12 -10.32 -17.30
N PRO A 105 -21.02 -11.19 -16.82
CA PRO A 105 -21.92 -10.84 -15.74
C PRO A 105 -21.14 -10.46 -14.49
N ILE A 106 -21.50 -9.35 -13.83
CA ILE A 106 -20.86 -8.90 -12.59
C ILE A 106 -20.97 -9.97 -11.48
N GLN A 107 -22.01 -10.81 -11.53
CA GLN A 107 -22.20 -11.94 -10.62
C GLN A 107 -21.00 -12.90 -10.61
N LYS A 108 -20.37 -13.16 -11.76
CA LYS A 108 -19.19 -14.03 -11.83
C LYS A 108 -18.01 -13.49 -11.02
N LEU A 109 -17.88 -12.16 -10.88
CA LEU A 109 -16.84 -11.56 -10.05
C LEU A 109 -17.08 -11.85 -8.56
N HIS A 110 -18.33 -11.84 -8.12
CA HIS A 110 -18.69 -12.18 -6.74
C HIS A 110 -18.43 -13.66 -6.42
N GLU A 111 -18.63 -14.55 -7.38
CA GLU A 111 -18.33 -15.99 -7.25
C GLU A 111 -16.82 -16.27 -7.26
N TYR A 112 -16.06 -15.52 -8.07
CA TYR A 112 -14.62 -15.71 -8.22
C TYR A 112 -13.82 -15.25 -6.98
N ARG A 113 -14.25 -14.17 -6.31
CA ARG A 113 -13.52 -13.59 -5.18
C ARG A 113 -14.42 -12.74 -4.27
N TYR A 114 -14.05 -12.65 -2.99
CA TYR A 114 -14.66 -11.70 -2.06
C TYR A 114 -14.26 -10.24 -2.35
N TRP A 115 -15.25 -9.34 -2.33
CA TRP A 115 -15.05 -7.91 -2.53
C TRP A 115 -15.68 -7.10 -1.41
N ARG A 116 -14.89 -6.26 -0.74
CA ARG A 116 -15.42 -5.33 0.26
C ARG A 116 -16.38 -4.29 -0.34
N SER A 117 -16.14 -3.87 -1.57
CA SER A 117 -16.94 -2.84 -2.25
C SER A 117 -16.77 -2.88 -3.77
N LEU A 118 -17.30 -3.93 -4.41
CA LEU A 118 -17.14 -4.16 -5.85
C LEU A 118 -17.66 -2.99 -6.70
N THR A 119 -18.85 -2.46 -6.38
CA THR A 119 -19.47 -1.35 -7.12
C THR A 119 -18.56 -0.11 -7.20
N LYS A 120 -17.94 0.29 -6.08
CA LYS A 120 -16.98 1.41 -6.06
C LYS A 120 -15.70 1.11 -6.83
N LEU A 121 -15.21 -0.13 -6.80
CA LEU A 121 -14.02 -0.52 -7.55
C LEU A 121 -14.29 -0.48 -9.05
N ILE A 122 -15.43 -1.01 -9.48
CA ILE A 122 -15.91 -0.98 -10.85
C ILE A 122 -16.11 0.46 -11.33
N ALA A 123 -16.73 1.33 -10.52
CA ALA A 123 -16.92 2.74 -10.86
C ALA A 123 -15.57 3.46 -11.09
N LYS A 124 -14.58 3.23 -10.22
CA LYS A 124 -13.22 3.78 -10.39
C LYS A 124 -12.48 3.21 -11.60
N ALA A 125 -12.64 1.91 -11.86
CA ALA A 125 -12.04 1.28 -13.02
C ALA A 125 -12.65 1.83 -14.32
N LYS A 126 -13.95 2.15 -14.33
CA LYS A 126 -14.62 2.84 -15.44
C LYS A 126 -14.12 4.27 -15.61
N GLU A 127 -13.97 5.01 -14.51
CA GLU A 127 -13.40 6.37 -14.52
C GLU A 127 -11.96 6.38 -15.06
N SER A 128 -11.19 5.32 -14.79
CA SER A 128 -9.84 5.13 -15.32
C SER A 128 -9.81 4.47 -16.72
N GLU A 129 -10.95 4.35 -17.39
CA GLU A 129 -11.10 3.76 -18.73
C GLU A 129 -10.59 2.31 -18.88
N PHE A 130 -10.46 1.56 -17.78
CA PHE A 130 -10.05 0.15 -17.85
C PHE A 130 -11.22 -0.81 -18.14
N VAL A 131 -12.45 -0.39 -17.85
CA VAL A 131 -13.64 -1.23 -18.03
C VAL A 131 -14.80 -0.45 -18.62
N GLU A 132 -15.58 -1.15 -19.43
CA GLU A 132 -16.90 -0.75 -19.89
C GLU A 132 -17.96 -1.52 -19.08
N ILE A 133 -19.09 -0.86 -18.80
CA ILE A 133 -20.18 -1.44 -18.01
C ILE A 133 -21.49 -1.20 -18.74
N THR A 134 -22.29 -2.25 -18.89
CA THR A 134 -23.64 -2.19 -19.47
C THR A 134 -24.61 -2.93 -18.56
N LYS A 135 -25.58 -2.23 -17.95
CA LYS A 135 -26.54 -2.81 -16.99
C LYS A 135 -25.85 -3.60 -15.87
N ASN A 136 -25.75 -4.93 -16.00
CA ASN A 136 -25.14 -5.84 -15.03
C ASN A 136 -23.98 -6.66 -15.64
N THR A 137 -23.44 -6.22 -16.77
CA THR A 137 -22.26 -6.82 -17.40
C THR A 137 -21.11 -5.83 -17.44
N ILE A 138 -19.91 -6.37 -17.42
CA ILE A 138 -18.64 -5.64 -17.42
C ILE A 138 -17.70 -6.26 -18.45
N ARG A 139 -16.91 -5.43 -19.10
CA ARG A 139 -15.92 -5.84 -20.10
C ARG A 139 -14.65 -5.01 -19.96
N LEU A 140 -13.50 -5.60 -20.24
CA LEU A 140 -12.23 -4.87 -20.33
C LEU A 140 -12.19 -4.02 -21.62
N THR A 141 -11.77 -2.77 -21.48
CA THR A 141 -11.38 -1.93 -22.64
C THR A 141 -10.08 -2.47 -23.24
N PRO A 142 -9.61 -2.00 -24.41
CA PRO A 142 -8.31 -2.43 -24.94
C PRO A 142 -7.16 -2.11 -23.98
N ILE A 143 -7.19 -0.91 -23.39
CA ILE A 143 -6.19 -0.45 -22.41
C ILE A 143 -6.30 -1.28 -21.12
N GLY A 144 -7.53 -1.56 -20.66
CA GLY A 144 -7.77 -2.41 -19.50
C GLY A 144 -7.27 -3.83 -19.71
N LEU A 145 -7.47 -4.40 -20.90
CA LEU A 145 -6.99 -5.73 -21.28
C LEU A 145 -5.47 -5.79 -21.19
N GLN A 146 -4.77 -4.88 -21.87
CA GLN A 146 -3.31 -4.81 -21.81
C GLN A 146 -2.81 -4.68 -20.36
N ARG A 147 -3.37 -3.74 -19.60
CA ARG A 147 -2.96 -3.52 -18.20
C ARG A 147 -3.21 -4.74 -17.33
N SER A 148 -4.34 -5.41 -17.53
CA SER A 148 -4.68 -6.62 -16.78
C SER A 148 -3.82 -7.83 -17.15
N ALA A 149 -3.41 -7.94 -18.42
CA ALA A 149 -2.48 -8.96 -18.89
C ALA A 149 -1.08 -8.76 -18.27
N GLU A 150 -0.58 -7.51 -18.23
CA GLU A 150 0.67 -7.16 -17.53
C GLU A 150 0.63 -7.54 -16.05
N LEU A 151 -0.45 -7.17 -15.35
CA LEU A 151 -0.63 -7.50 -13.93
C LEU A 151 -0.71 -9.01 -13.69
N THR A 152 -1.39 -9.74 -14.59
CA THR A 152 -1.51 -11.20 -14.50
C THR A 152 -0.17 -11.87 -14.78
N LYS A 153 0.60 -11.38 -15.77
CA LYS A 153 1.95 -11.85 -16.08
C LYS A 153 2.87 -11.68 -14.88
N ALA A 154 2.94 -10.46 -14.34
CA ALA A 154 3.75 -10.15 -13.16
C ALA A 154 3.39 -11.08 -12.00
N HIS A 155 2.10 -11.28 -11.74
CA HIS A 155 1.69 -12.18 -10.66
C HIS A 155 2.08 -13.64 -10.88
N ARG A 156 1.88 -14.19 -12.08
CA ARG A 156 2.24 -15.58 -12.39
C ARG A 156 3.74 -15.81 -12.31
N LEU A 157 4.55 -14.82 -12.74
CA LEU A 157 6.00 -14.84 -12.56
C LEU A 157 6.37 -14.87 -11.08
N TRP A 158 5.70 -14.05 -10.25
CA TRP A 158 5.89 -14.06 -8.80
C TRP A 158 5.51 -15.40 -8.16
N GLU A 159 4.36 -15.99 -8.53
CA GLU A 159 3.97 -17.32 -8.04
C GLU A 159 5.03 -18.38 -8.39
N MET A 160 5.49 -18.39 -9.64
CA MET A 160 6.49 -19.36 -10.09
C MET A 160 7.84 -19.15 -9.41
N TYR A 161 8.28 -17.89 -9.29
CA TYR A 161 9.47 -17.55 -8.55
C TYR A 161 9.40 -18.04 -7.09
N LEU A 162 8.30 -17.75 -6.39
CA LEU A 162 8.10 -18.16 -4.99
C LEU A 162 8.05 -19.69 -4.82
N VAL A 163 7.48 -20.42 -5.77
CA VAL A 163 7.44 -21.89 -5.73
C VAL A 163 8.84 -22.48 -5.95
N GLN A 164 9.60 -21.94 -6.90
CA GLN A 164 10.94 -22.45 -7.25
C GLN A 164 12.03 -22.03 -6.28
N HIS A 165 11.91 -20.82 -5.73
CA HIS A 165 12.90 -20.17 -4.87
C HIS A 165 12.38 -20.03 -3.42
N ALA A 166 11.44 -20.89 -3.02
CA ALA A 166 10.77 -20.89 -1.72
C ALA A 166 11.73 -20.83 -0.53
N GLY A 167 12.93 -21.41 -0.64
CA GLY A 167 13.96 -21.38 0.39
C GLY A 167 14.67 -20.03 0.58
N ILE A 168 14.56 -19.10 -0.38
CA ILE A 168 15.14 -17.75 -0.32
C ILE A 168 14.07 -16.72 0.07
N ALA A 169 12.81 -16.99 -0.29
CA ALA A 169 11.69 -16.07 -0.09
C ALA A 169 11.26 -15.88 1.38
N SER A 170 11.32 -16.93 2.22
CA SER A 170 10.85 -16.82 3.62
C SER A 170 11.67 -15.85 4.47
N ASP A 171 12.95 -15.66 4.16
CA ASP A 171 13.87 -14.81 4.94
C ASP A 171 13.93 -13.35 4.44
N HIS A 172 13.34 -13.03 3.28
CA HIS A 172 13.58 -11.75 2.58
C HIS A 172 12.32 -11.00 2.13
N VAL A 173 11.11 -11.56 2.28
CA VAL A 173 9.84 -10.88 1.93
C VAL A 173 9.61 -9.60 2.74
N ASP A 174 10.27 -9.43 3.89
CA ASP A 174 10.20 -8.23 4.74
C ASP A 174 11.24 -7.14 4.39
N ARG A 175 12.15 -7.35 3.43
CA ARG A 175 13.20 -6.38 3.09
C ARG A 175 12.80 -5.46 1.93
N ASP A 176 13.35 -4.25 1.95
CA ASP A 176 13.02 -3.14 1.06
C ASP A 176 13.11 -3.51 -0.43
N ALA A 177 12.30 -2.85 -1.27
CA ALA A 177 12.18 -3.14 -2.70
C ALA A 177 13.52 -3.17 -3.47
N ASP A 178 14.56 -2.46 -3.00
CA ASP A 178 15.92 -2.48 -3.55
C ASP A 178 16.57 -3.88 -3.51
N ASP A 179 16.34 -4.66 -2.43
CA ASP A 179 16.91 -6.01 -2.31
C ASP A 179 16.24 -7.00 -3.30
N VAL A 180 14.97 -6.74 -3.63
CA VAL A 180 14.18 -7.54 -4.59
C VAL A 180 14.57 -7.22 -6.04
N GLU A 181 14.87 -5.96 -6.36
CA GLU A 181 15.31 -5.56 -7.71
C GLU A 181 16.62 -6.23 -8.11
N HIS A 182 17.54 -6.46 -7.16
CA HIS A 182 18.78 -7.18 -7.42
C HIS A 182 18.58 -8.70 -7.65
N LEU A 183 17.53 -9.28 -7.11
CA LEU A 183 17.19 -10.70 -7.30
C LEU A 183 16.52 -10.95 -8.65
N LEU A 184 15.72 -10.00 -9.15
CA LEU A 184 15.04 -10.06 -10.44
C LEU A 184 15.90 -9.52 -11.59
N SER A 185 17.09 -10.09 -11.75
CA SER A 185 17.93 -9.81 -12.92
C SER A 185 17.16 -10.01 -14.24
N ALA A 186 17.47 -9.21 -15.26
CA ALA A 186 16.79 -9.32 -16.57
C ALA A 186 16.86 -10.74 -17.16
N SER A 187 17.95 -11.47 -16.90
CA SER A 187 18.11 -12.88 -17.30
C SER A 187 17.15 -13.82 -16.57
N LEU A 188 16.96 -13.66 -15.25
CA LEU A 188 16.03 -14.49 -14.48
C LEU A 188 14.57 -14.23 -14.91
N LEU A 189 14.20 -12.97 -15.18
CA LEU A 189 12.88 -12.67 -15.73
C LEU A 189 12.65 -13.35 -17.07
N LEU A 190 13.66 -13.35 -17.95
CA LEU A 190 13.55 -13.99 -19.27
C LEU A 190 13.42 -15.51 -19.16
N GLU A 191 14.16 -16.14 -18.25
CA GLU A 191 14.04 -17.57 -17.93
C GLU A 191 12.64 -17.91 -17.40
N LEU A 192 12.16 -17.14 -16.41
CA LEU A 192 10.83 -17.34 -15.86
C LEU A 192 9.74 -17.15 -16.94
N GLU A 193 9.88 -16.15 -17.81
CA GLU A 193 8.93 -15.95 -18.91
C GLU A 193 8.92 -17.10 -19.92
N GLN A 194 10.09 -17.63 -20.30
CA GLN A 194 10.20 -18.80 -21.17
C GLN A 194 9.53 -20.03 -20.55
N GLN A 195 9.75 -20.25 -19.25
CA GLN A 195 9.13 -21.36 -18.56
C GLN A 195 7.61 -21.20 -18.44
N LEU A 196 7.12 -20.00 -18.12
CA LEU A 196 5.68 -19.72 -18.07
C LEU A 196 5.02 -19.95 -19.43
N ALA A 197 5.72 -19.65 -20.52
CA ALA A 197 5.29 -19.97 -21.89
C ALA A 197 5.24 -21.48 -22.14
N SER A 198 6.24 -22.23 -21.69
CA SER A 198 6.29 -23.70 -21.82
C SER A 198 5.14 -24.41 -21.08
N GLU A 199 4.70 -23.87 -19.95
CA GLU A 199 3.55 -24.36 -19.18
C GLU A 199 2.19 -23.91 -19.76
N GLY A 200 2.18 -23.09 -20.82
CA GLY A 200 0.96 -22.52 -21.39
C GLY A 200 0.26 -21.52 -20.46
N ARG A 201 0.95 -21.01 -19.45
CA ARG A 201 0.45 -20.07 -18.44
C ARG A 201 0.79 -18.61 -18.74
N LEU A 202 1.49 -18.33 -19.84
CA LEU A 202 1.77 -16.97 -20.24
C LEU A 202 0.47 -16.28 -20.70
N PRO A 203 0.14 -15.08 -20.19
CA PRO A 203 -1.07 -14.36 -20.57
C PRO A 203 -1.19 -14.18 -22.09
N LYS A 204 -2.34 -14.54 -22.65
CA LYS A 204 -2.70 -14.28 -24.06
C LYS A 204 -2.98 -12.79 -24.27
N LEU A 205 -2.35 -12.17 -25.27
CA LEU A 205 -2.58 -10.77 -25.65
C LEU A 205 -3.51 -10.69 -26.86
#